data_AF-A0A8J6C8S0-F1
#
_entry.id   AF-A0A8J6C8S0-F1
#
_cell.length_a   1.000
_cell.length_b   1.000
_cell.length_c   1.000
_cell.angle_alpha   90.00
_cell.angle_beta   90.00
_cell.angle_gamma   90.00
#
_symmetry.space_group_name_H-M   'P 1'
#
loop_
_entity.id
_entity.type
_entity.pdbx_description
1 polymer ?
#
loop_
_entity_poly.entity_id
_entity_poly.type
_entity_poly.pdbx_seq_one_letter_code
_entity_poly.pdbx_strand_id
1 'polypeptide(L)'
;MLAGRQFATGQIRARAMGRPQLVVVALVALGLLIFVQVLRVTSSDVGMGRFVSRSPISVQQRARALAALSAARPDAPPRAPAPQLDGSQRHDRERAPTPNATRAAALAARARLAEPNGLDACAYEPAADPRALGAGPHEPPVVPLSDTTTCPGRSPFHTLLTAQGTTYQGWQARIMYYHWRKQRAAAGRCTDMTGFTRLCASKDGAPDGLEASMPTIYIAQLPDELIRSHFGFGVLNRPHSLKVLLQTPHLLARITEEFVLIAETDHVLTRPLVNLATRTTPAAFVFGYMHAHAGVDWVVKKYWPQGSHARVQPIGPSPAMISKAQLATFVDDWLAFSLDLRSNADAEAVIQGWVQEMWGYSIAAAKAAVEHKLVHDFQIEPGAHVRQLAPTFWRSVHIFHFTYGIEFKMDGTPQGVNQIGEWSLDKRHYGGAYPPLDLEPPPAGANAAACWLLQAFNEAMSADPAWPRSRAFGTIGWRRACSPPERIAAHPVASRLGGSKWTWAGIDGLEFVGPCDVKTPWGVGKWGLQTRSRLCDADCVASSIFLDFSGAHHTVVFSPDLATFESTRVGDGEKVAGVRAAG
;
A
#
# COMPACT_ATOMS: atom_id res chain seq x y z
N MET A 1 1.74 -80.88 28.07
CA MET A 1 3.17 -80.76 28.42
C MET A 1 3.37 -79.49 29.23
N LEU A 2 4.18 -79.61 30.28
CA LEU A 2 4.60 -78.63 31.30
C LEU A 2 4.81 -77.21 30.75
N ALA A 3 4.17 -76.19 31.35
CA ALA A 3 4.66 -75.32 32.44
C ALA A 3 5.43 -74.09 31.91
N GLY A 4 5.34 -72.87 32.45
CA GLY A 4 4.69 -72.35 33.66
C GLY A 4 4.40 -70.84 33.49
N ARG A 5 3.43 -70.30 34.24
CA ARG A 5 3.61 -69.44 35.43
C ARG A 5 4.15 -68.02 35.08
N GLN A 6 3.61 -66.90 35.54
CA GLN A 6 2.59 -66.61 36.56
C GLN A 6 2.34 -65.07 36.65
N PHE A 7 1.13 -64.70 37.08
CA PHE A 7 0.69 -63.46 37.79
C PHE A 7 0.72 -62.09 37.04
N ALA A 8 -0.42 -61.41 36.80
CA ALA A 8 -1.36 -60.71 37.74
C ALA A 8 -0.65 -59.56 38.47
N THR A 9 -1.09 -58.29 38.47
CA THR A 9 -2.43 -57.70 38.63
C THR A 9 -2.38 -56.20 38.27
N GLY A 10 -3.55 -55.57 38.06
CA GLY A 10 -3.77 -54.17 38.47
C GLY A 10 -3.97 -53.13 37.36
N GLN A 11 -5.22 -52.97 36.91
CA GLN A 11 -5.71 -51.75 36.26
C GLN A 11 -5.73 -50.56 37.23
N ILE A 12 -5.26 -49.38 36.80
CA ILE A 12 -5.88 -48.08 37.16
C ILE A 12 -5.84 -47.17 35.91
N ARG A 13 -7.02 -46.75 35.46
CA ARG A 13 -7.22 -45.65 34.50
C ARG A 13 -6.80 -44.33 35.15
N ALA A 14 -5.92 -43.57 34.49
CA ALA A 14 -5.73 -42.15 34.77
C ALA A 14 -5.84 -41.35 33.46
N ARG A 15 -6.83 -40.45 33.39
CA ARG A 15 -6.92 -39.35 32.43
C ARG A 15 -5.75 -38.39 32.69
N ALA A 16 -5.03 -37.98 31.64
CA ALA A 16 -4.09 -36.87 31.70
C ALA A 16 -4.58 -35.72 30.81
N MET A 17 -4.93 -34.60 31.46
CA MET A 17 -5.02 -33.27 30.87
C MET A 17 -3.64 -32.58 30.92
N GLY A 18 -3.34 -31.72 29.94
CA GLY A 18 -2.29 -30.67 29.98
C GLY A 18 -1.08 -30.94 29.05
N ARG A 19 -0.47 -29.98 28.34
CA ARG A 19 -0.50 -28.50 28.33
C ARG A 19 0.02 -27.97 26.97
N PRO A 20 -0.68 -27.06 26.25
CA PRO A 20 -0.16 -26.41 25.02
C PRO A 20 0.80 -25.23 25.28
N GLN A 21 1.05 -24.85 26.53
CA GLN A 21 1.70 -23.59 26.88
C GLN A 21 3.25 -23.60 26.83
N LEU A 22 3.89 -24.77 26.81
CA LEU A 22 5.37 -24.86 26.81
C LEU A 22 6.01 -24.69 25.42
N VAL A 23 5.29 -25.00 24.34
CA VAL A 23 5.79 -24.83 22.96
C VAL A 23 5.72 -23.36 22.52
N VAL A 24 4.73 -22.61 23.02
CA VAL A 24 4.57 -21.18 22.71
C VAL A 24 5.62 -20.33 23.44
N VAL A 25 5.99 -20.68 24.67
CA VAL A 25 7.03 -19.94 25.43
C VAL A 25 8.42 -20.16 24.83
N ALA A 26 8.72 -21.34 24.29
CA ALA A 26 9.99 -21.62 23.61
C ALA A 26 10.12 -20.87 22.26
N LEU A 27 9.02 -20.75 21.49
CA LEU A 27 9.00 -20.00 20.23
C LEU A 27 9.07 -18.49 20.44
N VAL A 28 8.46 -17.96 21.51
CA VAL A 28 8.57 -16.53 21.88
C VAL A 28 9.96 -16.19 22.40
N ALA A 29 10.61 -17.09 23.16
CA ALA A 29 11.99 -16.89 23.62
C ALA A 29 13.02 -16.91 22.48
N LEU A 30 12.83 -17.79 21.48
CA LEU A 30 13.67 -17.83 20.28
C LEU A 30 13.44 -16.61 19.37
N GLY A 31 12.19 -16.14 19.27
CA GLY A 31 11.84 -14.88 18.59
C GLY A 31 12.45 -13.64 19.25
N LEU A 32 12.51 -13.58 20.59
CA LEU A 32 13.13 -12.47 21.32
C LEU A 32 14.67 -12.47 21.18
N LEU A 33 15.31 -13.64 21.13
CA LEU A 33 16.76 -13.76 20.95
C LEU A 33 17.22 -13.33 19.54
N ILE A 34 16.43 -13.66 18.52
CA ILE A 34 16.67 -13.22 17.13
C ILE A 34 16.43 -11.70 17.02
N PHE A 35 15.40 -11.17 17.66
CA PHE A 35 15.09 -9.73 17.64
C PHE A 35 16.14 -8.87 18.36
N VAL A 36 16.72 -9.37 19.46
CA VAL A 36 17.80 -8.67 20.19
C VAL A 36 19.13 -8.70 19.43
N GLN A 37 19.39 -9.71 18.59
CA GLN A 37 20.56 -9.71 17.70
C GLN A 37 20.40 -8.76 16.51
N VAL A 38 19.20 -8.62 15.94
CA VAL A 38 18.90 -7.66 14.86
C VAL A 38 19.07 -6.20 15.34
N LEU A 39 18.73 -5.90 16.60
CA LEU A 39 18.90 -4.57 17.19
C LEU A 39 20.35 -4.20 17.56
N ARG A 40 21.29 -5.16 17.60
CA ARG A 40 22.71 -4.87 17.84
C ARG A 40 23.50 -4.55 16.57
N VAL A 41 22.97 -4.82 15.38
CA VAL A 41 23.70 -4.65 14.10
C VAL A 41 23.40 -3.30 13.43
N THR A 42 22.45 -2.51 13.92
CA THR A 42 22.16 -1.17 13.38
C THR A 42 22.98 -0.03 14.01
N SER A 43 24.05 -0.32 14.74
CA SER A 43 24.95 0.69 15.32
C SER A 43 26.44 0.39 15.05
N SER A 44 26.92 0.75 13.86
CA SER A 44 28.34 0.99 13.49
C SER A 44 28.26 1.70 12.12
N ASP A 45 28.75 2.91 11.85
CA ASP A 45 29.91 3.64 12.36
C ASP A 45 29.65 5.15 12.49
N VAL A 46 30.26 5.74 13.51
CA VAL A 46 30.49 7.19 13.65
C VAL A 46 32.00 7.42 13.66
N GLY A 47 32.46 8.32 12.81
CA GLY A 47 33.80 8.91 12.89
C GLY A 47 33.98 9.68 14.21
N MET A 48 35.16 9.49 14.81
CA MET A 48 35.63 9.96 16.12
C MET A 48 35.15 11.33 16.62
N GLY A 49 34.63 11.35 17.85
CA GLY A 49 34.52 12.51 18.74
C GLY A 49 34.19 12.05 20.17
N ARG A 50 35.02 12.40 21.15
CA ARG A 50 35.06 11.85 22.53
C ARG A 50 33.73 11.97 23.31
N PHE A 51 33.28 10.86 23.89
CA PHE A 51 32.15 10.75 24.83
C PHE A 51 32.60 10.87 26.30
N VAL A 52 31.79 11.57 27.11
CA VAL A 52 31.68 11.35 28.56
C VAL A 52 30.41 10.53 28.80
N SER A 53 30.56 9.33 29.35
CA SER A 53 29.53 8.32 29.56
C SER A 53 28.64 8.63 30.78
N ARG A 54 27.32 8.52 30.63
CA ARG A 54 26.39 8.16 31.72
C ARG A 54 25.70 6.83 31.39
N SER A 55 25.83 5.86 32.28
CA SER A 55 25.45 4.46 32.07
C SER A 55 23.94 4.23 31.97
N PRO A 56 23.46 3.26 31.16
CA PRO A 56 22.06 2.86 31.13
C PRO A 56 21.69 1.92 32.31
N ILE A 57 20.45 2.08 32.79
CA ILE A 57 19.78 1.31 33.85
C ILE A 57 19.74 -0.18 33.51
N SER A 58 20.03 -1.04 34.49
CA SER A 58 20.19 -2.48 34.27
C SER A 58 18.85 -3.22 34.09
N VAL A 59 18.90 -4.38 33.42
CA VAL A 59 17.77 -5.27 33.16
C VAL A 59 17.05 -5.70 34.45
N GLN A 60 17.77 -5.80 35.58
CA GLN A 60 17.19 -6.12 36.88
C GLN A 60 16.31 -4.99 37.46
N GLN A 61 16.62 -3.73 37.14
CA GLN A 61 15.79 -2.60 37.57
C GLN A 61 14.48 -2.52 36.78
N ARG A 62 14.48 -2.90 35.50
CA ARG A 62 13.25 -3.04 34.69
C ARG A 62 12.36 -4.19 35.16
N ALA A 63 12.94 -5.32 35.54
CA ALA A 63 12.18 -6.46 36.07
C ALA A 63 11.48 -6.15 37.41
N ARG A 64 12.12 -5.34 38.27
CA ARG A 64 11.51 -4.90 39.56
C ARG A 64 10.35 -3.94 39.37
N ALA A 65 10.40 -3.05 38.38
CA ALA A 65 9.31 -2.13 38.06
C ALA A 65 8.06 -2.87 37.53
N LEU A 66 8.25 -3.92 36.73
CA LEU A 66 7.17 -4.77 36.22
C LEU A 66 6.50 -5.63 37.32
N ALA A 67 7.29 -6.12 38.29
CA ALA A 67 6.75 -6.86 39.43
C ALA A 67 5.90 -5.99 40.37
N ALA A 68 6.26 -4.71 40.54
CA ALA A 68 5.51 -3.76 41.37
C ALA A 68 4.13 -3.39 40.78
N LEU A 69 3.99 -3.40 39.45
CA LEU A 69 2.72 -3.11 38.75
C LEU A 69 1.71 -4.28 38.81
N SER A 70 2.18 -5.51 39.02
CA SER A 70 1.30 -6.68 39.14
C SER A 70 0.68 -6.86 40.54
N ALA A 71 1.19 -6.16 41.56
CA ALA A 71 0.75 -6.29 42.94
C ALA A 71 -0.37 -5.30 43.34
N ALA A 72 -0.76 -4.38 42.46
CA ALA A 72 -1.78 -3.37 42.74
C ALA A 72 -3.05 -3.60 41.90
N ARG A 73 -3.92 -4.51 42.34
CA ARG A 73 -5.34 -4.55 41.97
C ARG A 73 -6.19 -4.79 43.23
N PRO A 74 -7.23 -3.98 43.52
CA PRO A 74 -8.23 -4.33 44.52
C PRO A 74 -9.24 -5.34 43.95
N ASP A 75 -9.72 -6.22 44.83
CA ASP A 75 -10.61 -7.36 44.56
C ASP A 75 -11.97 -6.96 43.96
N ALA A 76 -12.46 -7.79 43.03
CA ALA A 76 -13.82 -7.73 42.48
C ALA A 76 -14.66 -8.91 43.03
N PRO A 77 -15.93 -8.71 43.44
CA PRO A 77 -16.78 -9.76 44.01
C PRO A 77 -17.38 -10.70 42.94
N PRO A 78 -17.81 -11.93 43.31
CA PRO A 78 -18.17 -12.98 42.36
C PRO A 78 -19.54 -12.75 41.70
N ARG A 79 -19.63 -13.12 40.41
CA ARG A 79 -20.85 -13.07 39.56
C ARG A 79 -21.92 -14.08 40.02
N ALA A 80 -23.15 -13.61 40.14
CA ALA A 80 -24.36 -14.42 40.29
C ALA A 80 -24.81 -15.05 38.94
N PRO A 81 -25.51 -16.20 38.94
CA PRO A 81 -25.96 -16.88 37.73
C PRO A 81 -27.19 -16.23 37.09
N ALA A 82 -27.29 -16.35 35.76
CA ALA A 82 -28.32 -15.73 34.91
C ALA A 82 -29.71 -16.36 35.11
N PRO A 83 -30.81 -15.57 35.04
CA PRO A 83 -32.16 -16.10 35.15
C PRO A 83 -32.68 -16.65 33.82
N GLN A 84 -33.38 -17.78 33.89
CA GLN A 84 -34.25 -18.30 32.84
C GLN A 84 -35.54 -17.47 32.81
N LEU A 85 -36.01 -17.08 31.61
CA LEU A 85 -37.32 -16.46 31.43
C LEU A 85 -38.26 -17.43 30.72
N ASP A 86 -39.34 -17.75 31.43
CA ASP A 86 -40.53 -18.47 31.02
C ASP A 86 -41.49 -17.53 30.24
N GLY A 87 -42.29 -18.13 29.37
CA GLY A 87 -43.25 -17.46 28.52
C GLY A 87 -44.55 -17.12 29.24
N SER A 88 -45.00 -15.88 29.09
CA SER A 88 -46.38 -15.50 28.77
C SER A 88 -46.53 -14.00 28.97
N GLN A 89 -47.02 -13.31 27.95
CA GLN A 89 -48.13 -12.33 28.01
C GLN A 89 -48.06 -11.38 26.81
N ARG A 90 -49.16 -11.40 26.06
CA ARG A 90 -49.51 -10.45 24.99
C ARG A 90 -50.07 -9.18 25.63
N HIS A 91 -49.78 -8.02 25.06
CA HIS A 91 -50.80 -7.06 24.62
C HIS A 91 -50.21 -5.94 23.73
N ASP A 92 -50.78 -5.88 22.53
CA ASP A 92 -51.02 -4.80 21.57
C ASP A 92 -50.39 -3.40 21.78
N ARG A 93 -49.61 -2.94 20.78
CA ARG A 93 -49.94 -1.75 19.95
C ARG A 93 -48.89 -1.48 18.85
N GLU A 94 -49.43 -1.31 17.64
CA GLU A 94 -48.96 -0.57 16.45
C GLU A 94 -47.67 -0.98 15.69
N ARG A 95 -47.85 -1.10 14.37
CA ARG A 95 -47.03 -1.87 13.43
C ARG A 95 -46.10 -0.94 12.64
N ALA A 96 -44.83 -0.87 13.01
CA ALA A 96 -43.76 -0.35 12.15
C ALA A 96 -43.09 -1.52 11.39
N PRO A 97 -42.73 -1.38 10.09
CA PRO A 97 -42.10 -2.46 9.34
C PRO A 97 -40.68 -2.73 9.85
N THR A 98 -40.35 -4.00 10.08
CA THR A 98 -39.09 -4.44 10.66
C THR A 98 -37.90 -4.39 9.67
N PRO A 99 -36.64 -4.28 10.16
CA PRO A 99 -35.43 -4.07 9.34
C PRO A 99 -35.02 -5.21 8.41
N ASN A 100 -35.73 -6.35 8.44
CA ASN A 100 -35.39 -7.53 7.64
C ASN A 100 -35.92 -7.46 6.21
N ALA A 101 -36.97 -6.67 5.93
CA ALA A 101 -37.51 -6.52 4.58
C ALA A 101 -36.57 -5.71 3.67
N THR A 102 -35.90 -4.69 4.21
CA THR A 102 -34.94 -3.83 3.50
C THR A 102 -33.64 -4.57 3.15
N ARG A 103 -33.20 -5.49 4.01
CA ARG A 103 -32.01 -6.33 3.75
C ARG A 103 -32.28 -7.41 2.70
N ALA A 104 -33.47 -8.01 2.71
CA ALA A 104 -33.88 -8.97 1.69
C ALA A 104 -34.10 -8.30 0.32
N ALA A 105 -34.65 -7.07 0.28
CA ALA A 105 -34.79 -6.29 -0.95
C ALA A 105 -33.43 -5.84 -1.52
N ALA A 106 -32.47 -5.45 -0.66
CA ALA A 106 -31.10 -5.11 -1.08
C ALA A 106 -30.30 -6.34 -1.57
N LEU A 107 -30.53 -7.51 -0.97
CA LEU A 107 -29.96 -8.79 -1.43
C LEU A 107 -30.60 -9.27 -2.74
N ALA A 108 -31.91 -9.08 -2.92
CA ALA A 108 -32.62 -9.40 -4.15
C ALA A 108 -32.26 -8.44 -5.30
N ALA A 109 -32.00 -7.16 -5.01
CA ALA A 109 -31.46 -6.20 -5.98
C ALA A 109 -30.02 -6.54 -6.40
N ARG A 110 -29.20 -7.08 -5.48
CA ARG A 110 -27.87 -7.63 -5.80
C ARG A 110 -27.93 -8.94 -6.59
N ALA A 111 -28.94 -9.77 -6.36
CA ALA A 111 -29.15 -11.02 -7.09
C ALA A 111 -29.66 -10.82 -8.53
N ARG A 112 -30.34 -9.70 -8.83
CA ARG A 112 -30.82 -9.36 -10.19
C ARG A 112 -29.75 -8.74 -11.10
N LEU A 113 -28.50 -8.61 -10.65
CA LEU A 113 -27.36 -8.17 -11.45
C LEU A 113 -26.41 -9.33 -11.82
N ALA A 114 -26.76 -10.56 -11.46
CA ALA A 114 -26.02 -11.76 -11.83
C ALA A 114 -26.74 -12.50 -12.98
N GLU A 115 -26.76 -11.88 -14.16
CA GLU A 115 -26.94 -12.63 -15.41
C GLU A 115 -25.60 -13.30 -15.74
N PRO A 116 -25.51 -14.63 -15.90
CA PRO A 116 -24.31 -15.30 -16.38
C PRO A 116 -24.26 -15.16 -17.90
N ASN A 117 -23.97 -13.96 -18.39
CA ASN A 117 -23.59 -13.80 -19.79
C ASN A 117 -22.09 -14.01 -19.88
N GLY A 118 -21.65 -14.93 -20.73
CA GLY A 118 -20.27 -15.27 -21.05
C GLY A 118 -19.51 -14.13 -21.73
N LEU A 119 -19.53 -12.94 -21.13
CA LEU A 119 -18.69 -11.82 -21.46
C LEU A 119 -17.30 -12.14 -20.94
N ASP A 120 -16.32 -12.13 -21.83
CA ASP A 120 -14.91 -12.17 -21.48
C ASP A 120 -14.66 -11.09 -20.41
N ALA A 121 -14.02 -11.46 -19.30
CA ALA A 121 -13.67 -10.51 -18.24
C ALA A 121 -12.77 -9.37 -18.75
N CYS A 122 -12.10 -9.59 -19.89
CA CYS A 122 -11.30 -8.62 -20.61
C CYS A 122 -12.04 -7.90 -21.76
N ALA A 123 -13.36 -8.09 -21.93
CA ALA A 123 -14.18 -7.34 -22.88
C ALA A 123 -14.35 -5.89 -22.41
N TYR A 124 -13.37 -5.07 -22.75
CA TYR A 124 -13.38 -3.62 -22.60
C TYR A 124 -13.22 -3.00 -23.98
N GLU A 125 -14.11 -2.07 -24.33
CA GLU A 125 -13.96 -1.27 -25.55
C GLU A 125 -13.07 -0.07 -25.22
N PRO A 126 -11.87 0.05 -25.83
CA PRO A 126 -11.04 1.23 -25.66
C PRO A 126 -11.77 2.48 -26.19
N ALA A 127 -11.48 3.64 -25.58
CA ALA A 127 -12.02 4.90 -26.07
C ALA A 127 -11.56 5.17 -27.52
N ALA A 128 -12.40 5.82 -28.31
CA ALA A 128 -12.06 6.27 -29.65
C ALA A 128 -10.84 7.21 -29.60
N ASP A 129 -9.82 6.89 -30.41
CA ASP A 129 -8.53 7.56 -30.58
C ASP A 129 -7.93 8.24 -29.33
N PRO A 130 -6.97 7.59 -28.62
CA PRO A 130 -6.24 8.18 -27.48
C PRO A 130 -5.56 9.52 -27.81
N ARG A 131 -5.28 9.81 -29.09
CA ARG A 131 -4.64 11.05 -29.56
C ARG A 131 -5.61 12.24 -29.62
N ALA A 132 -6.92 11.99 -29.57
CA ALA A 132 -7.94 13.03 -29.61
C ALA A 132 -7.94 13.92 -28.35
N LEU A 133 -7.29 13.51 -27.27
CA LEU A 133 -7.15 14.31 -26.04
C LEU A 133 -6.08 15.41 -26.13
N GLY A 134 -5.41 15.60 -27.27
CA GLY A 134 -4.45 16.68 -27.49
C GLY A 134 -3.20 16.54 -26.61
N ALA A 135 -2.11 16.04 -27.18
CA ALA A 135 -0.78 15.98 -26.56
C ALA A 135 0.01 17.28 -26.78
N GLY A 136 -0.59 18.43 -26.42
CA GLY A 136 0.10 19.72 -26.50
C GLY A 136 0.90 20.00 -25.22
N PRO A 137 2.20 20.31 -25.29
CA PRO A 137 2.88 21.01 -24.19
C PRO A 137 2.26 22.41 -24.11
N HIS A 138 1.66 22.73 -22.97
CA HIS A 138 0.73 23.86 -22.76
C HIS A 138 -0.66 23.71 -23.42
N GLU A 139 -1.60 23.12 -22.69
CA GLU A 139 -2.96 23.66 -22.71
C GLU A 139 -2.88 25.04 -22.00
N PRO A 140 -3.47 26.12 -22.55
CA PRO A 140 -3.56 27.39 -21.83
C PRO A 140 -4.15 27.14 -20.43
N PRO A 141 -3.80 27.97 -19.42
CA PRO A 141 -4.35 27.81 -18.07
C PRO A 141 -5.85 27.63 -18.20
N VAL A 142 -6.37 26.55 -17.58
CA VAL A 142 -7.79 26.22 -17.65
C VAL A 142 -8.55 27.49 -17.34
N VAL A 143 -9.15 28.09 -18.37
CA VAL A 143 -9.92 29.32 -18.20
C VAL A 143 -11.04 28.91 -17.26
N PRO A 144 -11.17 29.53 -16.08
CA PRO A 144 -12.25 29.20 -15.18
C PRO A 144 -13.53 29.49 -15.95
N LEU A 145 -14.22 28.44 -16.39
CA LEU A 145 -15.59 28.54 -16.88
C LEU A 145 -16.49 28.73 -15.65
N SER A 146 -16.27 29.84 -14.93
CA SER A 146 -17.17 30.40 -13.94
C SER A 146 -18.31 31.15 -14.62
N ASP A 147 -18.65 30.78 -15.86
CA ASP A 147 -19.78 31.34 -16.56
C ASP A 147 -21.05 30.70 -16.00
N THR A 148 -21.50 31.24 -14.87
CA THR A 148 -22.72 30.85 -14.17
C THR A 148 -23.98 31.06 -15.02
N THR A 149 -23.87 31.85 -16.10
CA THR A 149 -24.97 32.09 -17.04
C THR A 149 -25.29 30.87 -17.90
N THR A 150 -24.33 29.97 -18.13
CA THR A 150 -24.48 28.84 -19.06
C THR A 150 -24.49 27.46 -18.41
N CYS A 151 -24.08 27.35 -17.15
CA CYS A 151 -24.23 26.14 -16.34
C CYS A 151 -24.57 26.52 -14.88
N PRO A 152 -25.83 26.92 -14.59
CA PRO A 152 -26.24 27.44 -13.29
C PRO A 152 -26.23 26.37 -12.19
N GLY A 153 -26.01 26.78 -10.93
CA GLY A 153 -26.11 25.91 -9.76
C GLY A 153 -24.92 24.98 -9.50
N ARG A 154 -23.86 25.05 -10.30
CA ARG A 154 -22.66 24.22 -10.11
C ARG A 154 -21.78 24.72 -8.96
N SER A 155 -21.10 23.77 -8.33
CA SER A 155 -20.06 24.02 -7.32
C SER A 155 -18.81 23.23 -7.73
N PRO A 156 -18.00 23.75 -8.65
CA PRO A 156 -16.85 23.02 -9.18
C PRO A 156 -15.76 22.81 -8.11
N PHE A 157 -14.86 21.85 -8.38
CA PHE A 157 -13.75 21.52 -7.50
C PHE A 157 -12.40 21.44 -8.24
N HIS A 158 -11.33 21.70 -7.50
CA HIS A 158 -9.95 21.53 -7.95
C HIS A 158 -9.40 20.18 -7.50
N THR A 159 -8.82 19.39 -8.41
CA THR A 159 -8.12 18.16 -8.03
C THR A 159 -6.70 18.49 -7.57
N LEU A 160 -6.41 18.24 -6.29
CA LEU A 160 -5.07 18.27 -5.72
C LEU A 160 -4.50 16.86 -5.69
N LEU A 161 -3.65 16.55 -6.67
CA LEU A 161 -2.93 15.28 -6.71
C LEU A 161 -1.72 15.36 -5.79
N THR A 162 -1.80 14.73 -4.62
CA THR A 162 -0.70 14.71 -3.65
C THR A 162 0.39 13.77 -4.13
N ALA A 163 1.63 14.27 -4.23
CA ALA A 163 2.73 13.53 -4.82
C ALA A 163 4.07 13.84 -4.14
N GLN A 164 5.06 13.01 -4.43
CA GLN A 164 6.48 13.18 -4.11
C GLN A 164 7.29 13.17 -5.41
N GLY A 165 8.34 13.99 -5.48
CA GLY A 165 9.25 14.11 -6.61
C GLY A 165 10.16 12.88 -6.74
N THR A 166 9.57 11.74 -7.08
CA THR A 166 10.23 10.44 -7.24
C THR A 166 9.79 9.80 -8.55
N THR A 167 10.65 8.96 -9.15
CA THR A 167 10.28 8.17 -10.33
C THR A 167 8.98 7.38 -10.10
N TYR A 168 8.88 6.73 -8.95
CA TYR A 168 7.72 5.93 -8.54
C TYR A 168 6.39 6.69 -8.64
N GLN A 169 6.31 7.90 -8.09
CA GLN A 169 5.08 8.69 -8.13
C GLN A 169 4.95 9.52 -9.42
N GLY A 170 6.05 9.80 -10.12
CA GLY A 170 6.06 10.52 -11.39
C GLY A 170 5.30 9.79 -12.49
N TRP A 171 5.58 8.50 -12.71
CA TRP A 171 4.85 7.72 -13.72
C TRP A 171 3.38 7.50 -13.34
N GLN A 172 3.10 7.29 -12.05
CA GLN A 172 1.74 7.17 -11.53
C GLN A 172 0.93 8.44 -11.78
N ALA A 173 1.52 9.61 -11.48
CA ALA A 173 0.88 10.91 -11.69
C ALA A 173 0.53 11.17 -13.17
N ARG A 174 1.36 10.71 -14.12
CA ARG A 174 1.08 10.84 -15.56
C ARG A 174 -0.14 10.01 -15.97
N ILE A 175 -0.22 8.76 -15.48
CA ILE A 175 -1.39 7.90 -15.72
C ILE A 175 -2.64 8.53 -15.12
N MET A 176 -2.57 8.96 -13.86
CA MET A 176 -3.69 9.62 -13.18
C MET A 176 -4.14 10.88 -13.94
N TYR A 177 -3.20 11.74 -14.35
CA TYR A 177 -3.51 12.98 -15.05
C TYR A 177 -4.13 12.75 -16.44
N TYR A 178 -3.64 11.75 -17.19
CA TYR A 178 -4.27 11.35 -18.45
C TYR A 178 -5.75 11.00 -18.24
N HIS A 179 -6.04 10.15 -17.26
CA HIS A 179 -7.43 9.74 -16.96
C HIS A 179 -8.25 10.91 -16.39
N TRP A 180 -7.65 11.82 -15.63
CA TRP A 180 -8.33 13.06 -15.21
C TRP A 180 -8.78 13.90 -16.42
N ARG A 181 -7.89 14.11 -17.41
CA ARG A 181 -8.22 14.85 -18.64
C ARG A 181 -9.32 14.14 -19.44
N LYS A 182 -9.21 12.82 -19.58
CA LYS A 182 -10.21 11.97 -20.25
C LYS A 182 -11.59 12.12 -19.61
N GLN A 183 -11.68 12.01 -18.28
CA GLN A 183 -12.96 12.13 -17.59
C GLN A 183 -13.50 13.56 -17.57
N ARG A 184 -12.63 14.58 -17.47
CA ARG A 184 -13.03 15.98 -17.63
C ARG A 184 -13.68 16.22 -19.00
N ALA A 185 -13.05 15.73 -20.07
CA ALA A 185 -13.57 15.85 -21.43
C ALA A 185 -14.90 15.11 -21.59
N ALA A 186 -15.02 13.90 -21.04
CA ALA A 186 -16.24 13.10 -21.09
C ALA A 186 -17.44 13.74 -20.37
N ALA A 187 -17.22 14.51 -19.30
CA ALA A 187 -18.29 15.28 -18.64
C ALA A 187 -18.74 16.53 -19.41
N GLY A 188 -17.97 16.96 -20.42
CA GLY A 188 -18.30 18.10 -21.25
C GLY A 188 -18.24 19.46 -20.53
N ARG A 189 -18.84 20.47 -21.18
CA ARG A 189 -18.76 21.89 -20.77
C ARG A 189 -19.18 22.14 -19.32
N CYS A 190 -20.21 21.44 -18.85
CA CYS A 190 -20.77 21.64 -17.51
C CYS A 190 -20.11 20.75 -16.43
N THR A 191 -18.92 20.20 -16.65
CA THR A 191 -18.17 19.42 -15.65
C THR A 191 -17.86 20.21 -14.37
N ASP A 192 -17.84 19.52 -13.22
CA ASP A 192 -17.35 20.07 -11.94
C ASP A 192 -15.83 19.94 -11.81
N MET A 193 -15.17 19.15 -12.68
CA MET A 193 -13.72 18.95 -12.71
C MET A 193 -13.01 20.09 -13.44
N THR A 194 -12.90 21.26 -12.80
CA THR A 194 -12.43 22.49 -13.47
C THR A 194 -10.95 22.76 -13.29
N GLY A 195 -10.32 22.25 -12.22
CA GLY A 195 -8.91 22.51 -11.94
C GLY A 195 -8.14 21.25 -11.59
N PHE A 196 -6.85 21.24 -11.92
CA PHE A 196 -5.92 20.19 -11.54
C PHE A 196 -4.58 20.79 -11.16
N THR A 197 -4.02 20.33 -10.05
CA THR A 197 -2.65 20.63 -9.63
C THR A 197 -2.05 19.40 -8.99
N ARG A 198 -0.90 18.96 -9.49
CA ARG A 198 -0.01 18.07 -8.75
C ARG A 198 0.70 18.87 -7.66
N LEU A 199 0.43 18.54 -6.41
CA LEU A 199 1.11 19.12 -5.26
C LEU A 199 2.26 18.20 -4.87
N CYS A 200 3.46 18.54 -5.35
CA CYS A 200 4.62 17.68 -5.34
C CYS A 200 5.61 18.08 -4.24
N ALA A 201 5.72 17.25 -3.21
CA ALA A 201 6.80 17.37 -2.23
C ALA A 201 8.12 16.93 -2.86
N SER A 202 9.10 17.81 -2.90
CA SER A 202 10.41 17.58 -3.50
C SER A 202 11.51 18.17 -2.63
N LYS A 203 12.74 17.70 -2.82
CA LYS A 203 13.90 18.25 -2.14
C LYS A 203 14.01 19.75 -2.44
N ASP A 204 13.97 20.57 -1.40
CA ASP A 204 14.03 22.04 -1.47
C ASP A 204 12.97 22.71 -2.38
N GLY A 205 11.91 21.97 -2.75
CA GLY A 205 10.90 22.46 -3.69
C GLY A 205 11.36 22.47 -5.16
N ALA A 206 12.39 21.70 -5.49
CA ALA A 206 12.96 21.64 -6.83
C ALA A 206 12.02 20.95 -7.84
N PRO A 207 11.97 21.42 -9.10
CA PRO A 207 11.28 20.72 -10.17
C PRO A 207 11.80 19.30 -10.41
N ASP A 208 10.91 18.42 -10.87
CA ASP A 208 11.19 17.00 -11.14
C ASP A 208 11.10 16.64 -12.64
N GLY A 209 10.95 17.64 -13.52
CA GLY A 209 10.89 17.47 -14.98
C GLY A 209 9.50 17.18 -15.54
N LEU A 210 8.45 17.16 -14.71
CA LEU A 210 7.06 16.95 -15.13
C LEU A 210 6.23 18.24 -15.20
N GLU A 211 6.80 19.40 -14.88
CA GLU A 211 6.15 20.71 -14.91
C GLU A 211 5.64 21.11 -16.30
N ALA A 212 6.30 20.64 -17.36
CA ALA A 212 5.85 20.85 -18.74
C ALA A 212 4.68 19.95 -19.14
N SER A 213 4.50 18.82 -18.43
CA SER A 213 3.49 17.80 -18.75
C SER A 213 2.21 17.94 -17.94
N MET A 214 2.30 18.49 -16.72
CA MET A 214 1.15 18.66 -15.84
C MET A 214 1.29 19.88 -14.91
N PRO A 215 0.19 20.62 -14.64
CA PRO A 215 0.22 21.71 -13.68
C PRO A 215 0.72 21.23 -12.32
N THR A 216 1.82 21.83 -11.84
CA THR A 216 2.48 21.42 -10.60
C THR A 216 2.73 22.61 -9.68
N ILE A 217 2.56 22.38 -8.37
CA ILE A 217 3.12 23.21 -7.31
C ILE A 217 4.16 22.34 -6.60
N TYR A 218 5.43 22.76 -6.63
CA TYR A 218 6.48 22.11 -5.87
C TYR A 218 6.54 22.71 -4.47
N ILE A 219 6.50 21.83 -3.46
CA ILE A 219 6.63 22.17 -2.06
C ILE A 219 7.93 21.55 -1.55
N ALA A 220 8.71 22.32 -0.78
CA ALA A 220 9.84 21.79 -0.07
C ALA A 220 9.37 20.69 0.90
N GLN A 221 9.85 19.47 0.67
CA GLN A 221 9.54 18.34 1.54
C GLN A 221 10.04 18.56 2.96
N LEU A 222 9.46 17.84 3.93
CA LEU A 222 9.97 17.78 5.29
C LEU A 222 11.45 17.35 5.28
N PRO A 223 12.31 17.91 6.17
CA PRO A 223 13.73 17.57 6.19
C PRO A 223 13.98 16.06 6.29
N ASP A 224 14.97 15.57 5.55
CA ASP A 224 15.30 14.13 5.51
C ASP A 224 15.66 13.59 6.91
N GLU A 225 16.25 14.41 7.77
CA GLU A 225 16.50 14.05 9.17
C GLU A 225 15.21 13.82 9.96
N LEU A 226 14.21 14.68 9.78
CA LEU A 226 12.91 14.54 10.42
C LEU A 226 12.18 13.29 9.90
N ILE A 227 12.17 13.09 8.57
CA ILE A 227 11.57 11.89 7.99
C ILE A 227 12.27 10.62 8.50
N ARG A 228 13.61 10.62 8.62
CA ARG A 228 14.37 9.53 9.22
C ARG A 228 14.01 9.29 10.69
N SER A 229 13.80 10.33 11.50
CA SER A 229 13.34 10.18 12.89
C SER A 229 11.92 9.60 13.00
N HIS A 230 11.16 9.63 11.91
CA HIS A 230 9.84 9.00 11.76
C HIS A 230 9.88 7.75 10.88
N PHE A 231 10.97 6.96 10.98
CA PHE A 231 11.17 5.68 10.29
C PHE A 231 11.08 5.76 8.76
N GLY A 232 11.51 6.87 8.17
CA GLY A 232 11.47 7.05 6.72
C GLY A 232 10.07 7.21 6.14
N PHE A 233 9.06 7.56 6.96
CA PHE A 233 7.66 7.60 6.54
C PHE A 233 7.34 8.85 5.71
N GLY A 234 7.73 8.82 4.43
CA GLY A 234 7.55 9.94 3.50
C GLY A 234 6.11 10.40 3.33
N VAL A 235 5.11 9.58 3.67
CA VAL A 235 3.67 9.93 3.62
C VAL A 235 3.36 11.21 4.41
N LEU A 236 4.15 11.54 5.44
CA LEU A 236 4.06 12.79 6.21
C LEU A 236 4.18 14.06 5.35
N ASN A 237 4.79 13.97 4.16
CA ASN A 237 4.84 15.08 3.22
C ASN A 237 3.47 15.50 2.69
N ARG A 238 2.44 14.63 2.74
CA ARG A 238 1.08 14.95 2.31
C ARG A 238 0.41 16.01 3.19
N PRO A 239 0.22 15.79 4.51
CA PRO A 239 -0.32 16.83 5.39
C PRO A 239 0.54 18.10 5.37
N HIS A 240 1.88 17.96 5.31
CA HIS A 240 2.79 19.09 5.20
C HIS A 240 2.54 19.93 3.95
N SER A 241 2.44 19.30 2.78
CA SER A 241 2.23 20.02 1.52
C SER A 241 0.87 20.73 1.49
N LEU A 242 -0.18 20.09 2.02
CA LEU A 242 -1.52 20.70 2.12
C LEU A 242 -1.50 21.89 3.08
N LYS A 243 -0.82 21.77 4.23
CA LYS A 243 -0.61 22.87 5.17
C LYS A 243 0.09 24.05 4.50
N VAL A 244 1.23 23.82 3.84
CA VAL A 244 1.99 24.87 3.15
C VAL A 244 1.13 25.53 2.06
N LEU A 245 0.40 24.76 1.26
CA LEU A 245 -0.50 25.29 0.24
C LEU A 245 -1.56 26.23 0.85
N LEU A 246 -2.24 25.79 1.92
CA LEU A 246 -3.31 26.57 2.57
C LEU A 246 -2.80 27.81 3.30
N GLN A 247 -1.57 27.76 3.83
CA GLN A 247 -0.99 28.86 4.61
C GLN A 247 -0.15 29.83 3.77
N THR A 248 0.00 29.57 2.46
CA THR A 248 0.78 30.42 1.55
C THR A 248 -0.13 31.13 0.56
N PRO A 249 -0.47 32.42 0.76
CA PRO A 249 -1.51 33.11 -0.01
C PRO A 249 -1.33 33.05 -1.53
N HIS A 250 -0.11 33.23 -2.03
CA HIS A 250 0.16 33.21 -3.48
C HIS A 250 0.07 31.80 -4.10
N LEU A 251 0.31 30.74 -3.31
CA LEU A 251 0.07 29.36 -3.77
C LEU A 251 -1.41 29.04 -3.74
N LEU A 252 -2.10 29.39 -2.66
CA LEU A 252 -3.54 29.18 -2.51
C LEU A 252 -4.35 29.90 -3.60
N ALA A 253 -3.91 31.09 -4.01
CA ALA A 253 -4.55 31.87 -5.08
C ALA A 253 -4.55 31.15 -6.45
N ARG A 254 -3.67 30.15 -6.65
CA ARG A 254 -3.67 29.31 -7.86
C ARG A 254 -4.78 28.27 -7.85
N ILE A 255 -5.38 28.00 -6.69
CA ILE A 255 -6.50 27.08 -6.52
C ILE A 255 -7.78 27.92 -6.47
N THR A 256 -8.36 28.17 -7.64
CA THR A 256 -9.49 29.10 -7.79
C THR A 256 -10.80 28.59 -7.20
N GLU A 257 -11.00 27.27 -7.23
CA GLU A 257 -12.21 26.62 -6.76
C GLU A 257 -12.30 26.65 -5.23
N GLU A 258 -13.52 26.74 -4.70
CA GLU A 258 -13.78 26.68 -3.26
C GLU A 258 -13.54 25.27 -2.69
N PHE A 259 -13.83 24.25 -3.49
CA PHE A 259 -13.72 22.85 -3.13
C PHE A 259 -12.48 22.22 -3.75
N VAL A 260 -11.89 21.26 -3.04
CA VAL A 260 -10.79 20.46 -3.53
C VAL A 260 -11.13 18.97 -3.44
N LEU A 261 -10.71 18.20 -4.43
CA LEU A 261 -10.54 16.76 -4.34
C LEU A 261 -9.08 16.48 -4.00
N ILE A 262 -8.80 15.95 -2.82
CA ILE A 262 -7.49 15.42 -2.48
C ILE A 262 -7.39 14.01 -3.07
N ALA A 263 -6.40 13.77 -3.93
CA ALA A 263 -6.20 12.50 -4.63
C ALA A 263 -4.75 11.99 -4.49
N GLU A 264 -4.54 10.72 -4.81
CA GLU A 264 -3.25 10.04 -4.82
C GLU A 264 -2.82 9.63 -6.23
N THR A 265 -1.51 9.42 -6.42
CA THR A 265 -0.93 9.10 -7.72
C THR A 265 -1.36 7.73 -8.25
N ASP A 266 -1.71 6.80 -7.36
CA ASP A 266 -2.23 5.48 -7.69
C ASP A 266 -3.75 5.42 -7.87
N HIS A 267 -4.36 6.56 -8.15
CA HIS A 267 -5.73 6.66 -8.62
C HIS A 267 -5.81 6.62 -10.15
N VAL A 268 -6.79 5.89 -10.67
CA VAL A 268 -7.23 6.00 -12.07
C VAL A 268 -8.72 6.35 -12.07
N LEU A 269 -9.09 7.47 -12.70
CA LEU A 269 -10.49 7.87 -12.78
C LEU A 269 -11.23 7.02 -13.83
N THR A 270 -12.28 6.33 -13.39
CA THR A 270 -13.06 5.40 -14.23
C THR A 270 -14.22 6.08 -14.95
N ARG A 271 -14.73 7.18 -14.37
CA ARG A 271 -15.84 8.00 -14.90
C ARG A 271 -15.73 9.43 -14.37
N PRO A 272 -16.46 10.40 -14.96
CA PRO A 272 -16.46 11.76 -14.44
C PRO A 272 -16.96 11.86 -13.01
N LEU A 273 -16.39 12.82 -12.28
CA LEU A 273 -16.71 13.13 -10.89
C LEU A 273 -17.55 14.40 -10.82
N VAL A 274 -18.55 14.39 -9.96
CA VAL A 274 -19.31 15.58 -9.54
C VAL A 274 -18.84 16.00 -8.17
N ASN A 275 -19.04 17.27 -7.79
CA ASN A 275 -18.73 17.68 -6.43
C ASN A 275 -19.70 17.04 -5.44
N LEU A 276 -19.18 16.21 -4.55
CA LEU A 276 -19.95 15.51 -3.50
C LEU A 276 -19.96 16.28 -2.17
N ALA A 277 -19.18 17.36 -2.07
CA ALA A 277 -19.04 18.18 -0.88
C ALA A 277 -19.92 19.44 -0.91
N THR A 278 -20.26 19.93 0.27
CA THR A 278 -20.87 21.23 0.52
C THR A 278 -20.00 22.03 1.48
N ARG A 279 -20.31 23.32 1.68
CA ARG A 279 -19.60 24.19 2.64
C ARG A 279 -19.59 23.64 4.08
N THR A 280 -20.56 22.78 4.41
CA THR A 280 -20.75 22.22 5.75
C THR A 280 -20.45 20.73 5.82
N THR A 281 -20.46 20.01 4.70
CA THR A 281 -20.36 18.55 4.69
C THR A 281 -19.39 18.10 3.58
N PRO A 282 -18.14 17.74 3.92
CA PRO A 282 -17.23 17.12 2.97
C PRO A 282 -17.66 15.69 2.66
N ALA A 283 -17.02 15.05 1.67
CA ALA A 283 -17.28 13.66 1.30
C ALA A 283 -15.97 12.88 1.23
N ALA A 284 -15.95 11.64 1.71
CA ALA A 284 -14.74 10.80 1.71
C ALA A 284 -15.09 9.32 1.48
N PHE A 285 -14.10 8.58 0.98
CA PHE A 285 -14.20 7.13 0.89
C PHE A 285 -14.16 6.44 2.25
N VAL A 286 -14.80 5.28 2.34
CA VAL A 286 -14.88 4.45 3.55
C VAL A 286 -13.82 3.36 3.49
N PHE A 287 -12.79 3.49 4.32
CA PHE A 287 -11.75 2.48 4.45
C PHE A 287 -12.17 1.37 5.40
N GLY A 288 -12.55 0.23 4.83
CA GLY A 288 -13.03 -0.94 5.57
C GLY A 288 -12.04 -1.53 6.58
N TYR A 289 -10.77 -1.12 6.57
CA TYR A 289 -9.76 -1.55 7.55
C TYR A 289 -9.52 -0.52 8.67
N MET A 290 -10.07 0.70 8.59
CA MET A 290 -9.89 1.77 9.59
C MET A 290 -11.00 1.77 10.64
N HIS A 291 -11.16 0.65 11.34
CA HIS A 291 -12.24 0.49 12.32
C HIS A 291 -11.91 1.13 13.67
N ALA A 292 -12.52 2.28 13.95
CA ALA A 292 -12.52 2.89 15.27
C ALA A 292 -13.40 2.07 16.24
N HIS A 293 -12.81 1.67 17.37
CA HIS A 293 -13.44 0.86 18.42
C HIS A 293 -12.89 1.28 19.80
N ALA A 294 -13.51 0.84 20.90
CA ALA A 294 -13.11 1.25 22.25
C ALA A 294 -11.62 1.01 22.58
N GLY A 295 -10.98 0.02 21.96
CA GLY A 295 -9.55 -0.28 22.11
C GLY A 295 -8.61 0.83 21.62
N VAL A 296 -9.07 1.72 20.71
CA VAL A 296 -8.29 2.87 20.23
C VAL A 296 -8.59 4.17 20.97
N ASP A 297 -9.52 4.18 21.93
CA ASP A 297 -9.91 5.42 22.63
C ASP A 297 -8.74 6.11 23.34
N TRP A 298 -7.77 5.35 23.85
CA TRP A 298 -6.60 5.93 24.49
C TRP A 298 -5.72 6.71 23.50
N VAL A 299 -5.65 6.27 22.23
CA VAL A 299 -4.97 6.98 21.14
C VAL A 299 -5.74 8.25 20.82
N VAL A 300 -7.06 8.15 20.62
CA VAL A 300 -7.92 9.31 20.32
C VAL A 300 -7.80 10.37 21.42
N LYS A 301 -7.88 9.95 22.69
CA LYS A 301 -7.81 10.84 23.87
C LYS A 301 -6.44 11.49 24.07
N LYS A 302 -5.38 10.95 23.47
CA LYS A 302 -4.06 11.61 23.46
C LYS A 302 -4.11 12.94 22.70
N TYR A 303 -4.84 12.99 21.59
CA TYR A 303 -4.90 14.15 20.69
C TYR A 303 -6.17 15.01 20.88
N TRP A 304 -7.23 14.36 21.35
CA TRP A 304 -8.53 14.95 21.60
C TRP A 304 -9.09 14.38 22.92
N PRO A 305 -8.72 14.93 24.09
CA PRO A 305 -9.03 14.35 25.41
C PRO A 305 -10.52 14.12 25.69
N GLN A 306 -11.38 15.00 25.18
CA GLN A 306 -12.84 14.89 25.25
C GLN A 306 -13.45 14.01 24.13
N GLY A 307 -12.60 13.49 23.26
CA GLY A 307 -12.96 12.66 22.12
C GLY A 307 -13.19 11.19 22.46
N SER A 308 -13.74 10.49 21.46
CA SER A 308 -13.93 9.04 21.49
C SER A 308 -13.95 8.48 20.07
N HIS A 309 -13.58 7.21 19.93
CA HIS A 309 -13.67 6.42 18.72
C HIS A 309 -15.04 6.54 18.02
N ALA A 310 -16.13 6.74 18.78
CA ALA A 310 -17.48 6.86 18.23
C ALA A 310 -17.66 8.04 17.25
N ARG A 311 -16.79 9.05 17.29
CA ARG A 311 -16.81 10.22 16.39
C ARG A 311 -15.72 10.17 15.32
N VAL A 312 -14.83 9.19 15.36
CA VAL A 312 -13.72 9.04 14.41
C VAL A 312 -14.22 8.17 13.25
N GLN A 313 -14.32 8.76 12.06
CA GLN A 313 -14.83 8.06 10.88
C GLN A 313 -13.74 7.17 10.24
N PRO A 314 -14.10 6.05 9.60
CA PRO A 314 -13.17 5.19 8.87
C PRO A 314 -12.75 5.82 7.52
N ILE A 315 -12.15 7.01 7.57
CA ILE A 315 -11.80 7.83 6.40
C ILE A 315 -10.32 8.20 6.43
N GLY A 316 -9.79 8.58 5.27
CA GLY A 316 -8.48 9.21 5.13
C GLY A 316 -8.58 10.50 4.31
N PRO A 317 -7.43 11.14 4.02
CA PRO A 317 -7.40 12.37 3.23
C PRO A 317 -7.68 12.15 1.74
N SER A 318 -7.59 10.91 1.24
CA SER A 318 -7.70 10.60 -0.19
C SER A 318 -8.49 9.31 -0.40
N PRO A 319 -9.46 9.27 -1.33
CA PRO A 319 -10.09 10.43 -1.94
C PRO A 319 -11.00 11.14 -0.94
N ALA A 320 -10.83 12.45 -0.81
CA ALA A 320 -11.74 13.30 -0.04
C ALA A 320 -12.05 14.59 -0.83
N MET A 321 -13.33 14.94 -0.91
CA MET A 321 -13.81 16.23 -1.38
C MET A 321 -14.17 17.11 -0.18
N ILE A 322 -13.58 18.30 -0.11
CA ILE A 322 -13.71 19.19 1.04
C ILE A 322 -13.53 20.65 0.61
N SER A 323 -14.22 21.59 1.26
CA SER A 323 -13.95 23.01 1.03
C SER A 323 -12.59 23.40 1.61
N LYS A 324 -11.88 24.35 0.98
CA LYS A 324 -10.61 24.88 1.50
C LYS A 324 -10.76 25.41 2.94
N ALA A 325 -11.91 26.02 3.24
CA ALA A 325 -12.24 26.53 4.57
C ALA A 325 -12.35 25.42 5.62
N GLN A 326 -13.05 24.32 5.34
CA GLN A 326 -13.14 23.19 6.27
C GLN A 326 -11.79 22.50 6.45
N LEU A 327 -11.01 22.32 5.39
CA LEU A 327 -9.69 21.70 5.49
C LEU A 327 -8.73 22.54 6.35
N ALA A 328 -8.79 23.87 6.20
CA ALA A 328 -7.95 24.80 6.97
C ALA A 328 -8.21 24.74 8.48
N THR A 329 -9.39 24.29 8.95
CA THR A 329 -9.69 24.24 10.39
C THR A 329 -8.91 23.16 11.14
N PHE A 330 -8.40 22.14 10.43
CA PHE A 330 -7.72 21.01 11.06
C PHE A 330 -6.42 20.58 10.38
N VAL A 331 -5.95 21.26 9.33
CA VAL A 331 -4.71 20.87 8.62
C VAL A 331 -3.47 20.89 9.53
N ASP A 332 -3.41 21.83 10.48
CA ASP A 332 -2.32 21.91 11.46
C ASP A 332 -2.33 20.71 12.41
N ASP A 333 -3.50 20.37 12.95
CA ASP A 333 -3.71 19.20 13.79
C ASP A 333 -3.41 17.90 13.02
N TRP A 334 -3.84 17.80 11.76
CA TRP A 334 -3.57 16.63 10.91
C TRP A 334 -2.07 16.36 10.77
N LEU A 335 -1.26 17.37 10.45
CA LEU A 335 0.20 17.21 10.39
C LEU A 335 0.79 16.82 11.75
N ALA A 336 0.43 17.56 12.80
CA ALA A 336 0.97 17.33 14.14
C ALA A 336 0.64 15.93 14.67
N PHE A 337 -0.61 15.49 14.50
CA PHE A 337 -1.06 14.16 14.92
C PHE A 337 -0.37 13.07 14.11
N SER A 338 -0.19 13.26 12.80
CA SER A 338 0.50 12.29 11.95
C SER A 338 1.97 12.10 12.34
N LEU A 339 2.68 13.19 12.66
CA LEU A 339 4.07 13.13 13.13
C LEU A 339 4.19 12.36 14.45
N ASP A 340 3.37 12.71 15.44
CA ASP A 340 3.42 12.07 16.76
C ASP A 340 2.92 10.61 16.73
N LEU A 341 1.88 10.30 15.97
CA LEU A 341 1.40 8.93 15.77
C LEU A 341 2.50 8.05 15.17
N ARG A 342 3.25 8.57 14.19
CA ARG A 342 4.31 7.80 13.55
C ARG A 342 5.44 7.42 14.52
N SER A 343 5.69 8.26 15.51
CA SER A 343 6.69 8.03 16.57
C SER A 343 6.18 7.17 17.73
N ASN A 344 4.95 6.64 17.67
CA ASN A 344 4.32 5.91 18.75
C ASN A 344 4.09 4.44 18.40
N ALA A 345 5.04 3.58 18.80
CA ALA A 345 4.97 2.13 18.56
C ALA A 345 3.76 1.45 19.22
N ASP A 346 3.28 1.97 20.36
CA ASP A 346 2.09 1.41 21.02
C ASP A 346 0.83 1.72 20.21
N ALA A 347 0.74 2.90 19.58
CA ALA A 347 -0.36 3.22 18.68
C ALA A 347 -0.30 2.35 17.42
N GLU A 348 0.88 2.16 16.84
CA GLU A 348 1.11 1.30 15.66
C GLU A 348 0.49 -0.10 15.81
N ALA A 349 0.61 -0.70 17.00
CA ALA A 349 0.06 -2.02 17.29
C ALA A 349 -1.48 -2.09 17.23
N VAL A 350 -2.18 -0.97 17.42
CA VAL A 350 -3.66 -0.95 17.52
C VAL A 350 -4.31 -0.34 16.26
N ILE A 351 -3.66 0.62 15.59
CA ILE A 351 -4.24 1.36 14.45
C ILE A 351 -3.67 0.98 13.07
N GLN A 352 -2.82 -0.05 13.00
CA GLN A 352 -2.08 -0.49 11.80
C GLN A 352 -1.10 0.58 11.28
N GLY A 353 0.20 0.35 11.47
CA GLY A 353 1.27 1.35 11.23
C GLY A 353 1.28 2.02 9.87
N TRP A 354 0.83 1.33 8.81
CA TRP A 354 0.89 1.84 7.44
C TRP A 354 -0.16 2.92 7.12
N VAL A 355 -1.18 3.12 7.96
CA VAL A 355 -2.26 4.13 7.78
C VAL A 355 -2.29 5.21 8.87
N GLN A 356 -1.19 5.41 9.59
CA GLN A 356 -1.13 6.36 10.71
C GLN A 356 -1.43 7.81 10.31
N GLU A 357 -1.02 8.24 9.11
CA GLU A 357 -1.35 9.57 8.58
C GLU A 357 -2.87 9.73 8.38
N MET A 358 -3.54 8.68 7.87
CA MET A 358 -5.00 8.67 7.69
C MET A 358 -5.73 8.74 9.04
N TRP A 359 -5.22 8.07 10.08
CA TRP A 359 -5.73 8.22 11.45
C TRP A 359 -5.52 9.64 11.98
N GLY A 360 -4.37 10.25 11.71
CA GLY A 360 -4.12 11.66 12.01
C GLY A 360 -5.17 12.56 11.38
N TYR A 361 -5.50 12.34 10.10
CA TYR A 361 -6.56 13.07 9.40
C TYR A 361 -7.93 12.88 10.07
N SER A 362 -8.35 11.63 10.30
CA SER A 362 -9.67 11.33 10.84
C SER A 362 -9.87 11.86 12.27
N ILE A 363 -8.84 11.76 13.12
CA ILE A 363 -8.87 12.31 14.49
C ILE A 363 -8.91 13.85 14.45
N ALA A 364 -8.12 14.48 13.58
CA ALA A 364 -8.11 15.94 13.42
C ALA A 364 -9.46 16.47 12.91
N ALA A 365 -10.04 15.83 11.89
CA ALA A 365 -11.37 16.18 11.38
C ALA A 365 -12.44 16.04 12.47
N ALA A 366 -12.45 14.93 13.20
CA ALA A 366 -13.39 14.70 14.30
C ALA A 366 -13.24 15.75 15.43
N LYS A 367 -12.01 16.08 15.81
CA LYS A 367 -11.70 17.13 16.80
C LYS A 367 -12.22 18.50 16.36
N ALA A 368 -12.14 18.81 15.07
CA ALA A 368 -12.65 20.04 14.48
C ALA A 368 -14.16 20.02 14.17
N ALA A 369 -14.87 18.97 14.58
CA ALA A 369 -16.29 18.74 14.28
C ALA A 369 -16.62 18.75 12.77
N VAL A 370 -15.66 18.34 11.93
CA VAL A 370 -15.85 18.14 10.50
C VAL A 370 -16.21 16.68 10.26
N GLU A 371 -17.46 16.42 9.90
CA GLU A 371 -17.99 15.08 9.64
C GLU A 371 -18.24 14.86 8.15
N HIS A 372 -17.60 13.86 7.56
CA HIS A 372 -17.69 13.53 6.14
C HIS A 372 -18.93 12.70 5.83
N LYS A 373 -19.56 12.99 4.69
CA LYS A 373 -20.44 12.04 4.00
C LYS A 373 -19.59 10.84 3.54
N LEU A 374 -19.98 9.65 3.99
CA LEU A 374 -19.35 8.40 3.62
C LEU A 374 -19.83 7.97 2.22
N VAL A 375 -18.89 7.80 1.28
CA VAL A 375 -19.18 7.45 -0.12
C VAL A 375 -18.51 6.12 -0.45
N HIS A 376 -19.31 5.04 -0.44
CA HIS A 376 -18.80 3.67 -0.60
C HIS A 376 -18.35 3.35 -2.03
N ASP A 377 -18.92 4.03 -3.03
CA ASP A 377 -18.61 3.87 -4.45
C ASP A 377 -17.62 4.95 -4.96
N PHE A 378 -16.98 5.69 -4.04
CA PHE A 378 -15.99 6.69 -4.41
C PHE A 378 -14.77 6.02 -5.06
N GLN A 379 -14.31 4.90 -4.50
CA GLN A 379 -13.26 4.09 -5.10
C GLN A 379 -13.48 2.59 -4.92
N ILE A 380 -12.66 1.80 -5.61
CA ILE A 380 -12.47 0.37 -5.36
C ILE A 380 -10.98 0.04 -5.30
N GLU A 381 -10.62 -0.96 -4.49
CA GLU A 381 -9.24 -1.43 -4.27
C GLU A 381 -9.11 -2.94 -4.59
N PRO A 382 -9.31 -3.37 -5.84
CA PRO A 382 -9.40 -4.79 -6.15
C PRO A 382 -8.00 -5.42 -6.29
N GLY A 383 -7.83 -6.60 -5.71
CA GLY A 383 -6.70 -7.50 -5.98
C GLY A 383 -7.13 -8.74 -6.79
N ALA A 384 -6.20 -9.66 -7.02
CA ALA A 384 -6.48 -10.90 -7.77
C ALA A 384 -7.56 -11.80 -7.12
N HIS A 385 -7.70 -11.75 -5.79
CA HIS A 385 -8.69 -12.56 -5.06
C HIS A 385 -10.14 -12.06 -5.13
N VAL A 386 -10.40 -10.91 -5.77
CA VAL A 386 -11.77 -10.44 -5.97
C VAL A 386 -12.43 -11.30 -7.04
N ARG A 387 -13.26 -12.25 -6.60
CA ARG A 387 -13.94 -13.25 -7.48
C ARG A 387 -15.18 -12.72 -8.20
N GLN A 388 -15.83 -11.69 -7.67
CA GLN A 388 -17.11 -11.18 -8.17
C GLN A 388 -17.02 -9.69 -8.51
N LEU A 389 -16.10 -9.33 -9.39
CA LEU A 389 -16.09 -8.00 -9.99
C LEU A 389 -16.80 -8.06 -11.33
N ALA A 390 -17.92 -7.37 -11.47
CA ALA A 390 -18.62 -7.26 -12.75
C ALA A 390 -17.64 -6.72 -13.80
N PRO A 391 -17.65 -7.22 -15.05
CA PRO A 391 -16.84 -6.67 -16.12
C PRO A 391 -16.97 -5.15 -16.12
N THR A 392 -18.19 -4.60 -16.21
CA THR A 392 -18.47 -3.16 -16.26
C THR A 392 -18.34 -2.38 -14.94
N PHE A 393 -17.58 -2.84 -13.94
CA PHE A 393 -17.50 -2.19 -12.62
C PHE A 393 -17.11 -0.70 -12.70
N TRP A 394 -16.31 -0.32 -13.69
CA TRP A 394 -15.84 1.05 -13.93
C TRP A 394 -16.99 2.06 -14.14
N ARG A 395 -18.20 1.58 -14.46
CA ARG A 395 -19.41 2.42 -14.56
C ARG A 395 -20.02 2.76 -13.19
N SER A 396 -19.72 1.97 -12.16
CA SER A 396 -20.33 2.09 -10.83
C SER A 396 -19.43 2.79 -9.81
N VAL A 397 -18.11 2.77 -9.99
CA VAL A 397 -17.14 3.42 -9.11
C VAL A 397 -16.56 4.65 -9.80
N HIS A 398 -16.00 5.61 -9.05
CA HIS A 398 -15.34 6.78 -9.66
C HIS A 398 -13.82 6.62 -9.80
N ILE A 399 -13.20 5.86 -8.91
CA ILE A 399 -11.75 5.72 -8.81
C ILE A 399 -11.40 4.23 -8.71
N PHE A 400 -10.45 3.80 -9.53
CA PHE A 400 -9.70 2.57 -9.30
C PHE A 400 -8.44 2.93 -8.52
N HIS A 401 -8.27 2.40 -7.32
CA HIS A 401 -7.10 2.60 -6.49
C HIS A 401 -6.22 1.33 -6.53
N PHE A 402 -5.10 1.38 -7.25
CA PHE A 402 -4.22 0.22 -7.47
C PHE A 402 -3.17 0.06 -6.35
N THR A 403 -3.65 0.09 -5.10
CA THR A 403 -2.79 -0.06 -3.92
C THR A 403 -2.25 -1.48 -3.74
N TYR A 404 -3.05 -2.48 -4.11
CA TYR A 404 -2.69 -3.90 -4.07
C TYR A 404 -2.16 -4.36 -5.43
N GLY A 405 -1.09 -5.16 -5.40
CA GLY A 405 -0.65 -5.89 -6.59
C GLY A 405 -1.74 -6.85 -7.07
N ILE A 406 -1.90 -6.93 -8.39
CA ILE A 406 -2.78 -7.91 -9.03
C ILE A 406 -1.91 -9.07 -9.53
N GLU A 407 -1.96 -10.16 -8.78
CA GLU A 407 -1.01 -11.27 -8.87
C GLU A 407 -1.71 -12.56 -9.32
N PHE A 408 -1.34 -13.08 -10.48
CA PHE A 408 -1.89 -14.31 -11.04
C PHE A 408 -0.79 -15.32 -11.38
N LYS A 409 -1.14 -16.59 -11.30
CA LYS A 409 -0.43 -17.65 -12.04
C LYS A 409 -0.87 -17.61 -13.50
N MET A 410 -0.07 -18.17 -14.40
CA MET A 410 -0.37 -18.21 -15.84
C MET A 410 -1.59 -19.06 -16.19
N ASP A 411 -2.06 -19.92 -15.27
CA ASP A 411 -3.31 -20.68 -15.41
C ASP A 411 -4.57 -19.87 -15.04
N GLY A 412 -4.44 -18.58 -14.72
CA GLY A 412 -5.54 -17.71 -14.33
C GLY A 412 -5.93 -17.78 -12.85
N THR A 413 -5.30 -18.66 -12.07
CA THR A 413 -5.56 -18.71 -10.63
C THR A 413 -4.85 -17.56 -9.90
N PRO A 414 -5.50 -16.89 -8.93
CA PRO A 414 -4.83 -15.90 -8.11
C PRO A 414 -3.61 -16.48 -7.40
N GLN A 415 -2.50 -15.74 -7.40
CA GLN A 415 -1.32 -16.08 -6.63
C GLN A 415 -1.64 -15.99 -5.12
N GLY A 416 -0.86 -16.68 -4.26
CA GLY A 416 -1.04 -16.60 -2.82
C GLY A 416 -0.91 -15.18 -2.26
N VAL A 417 -1.53 -14.92 -1.11
CA VAL A 417 -1.46 -13.63 -0.41
C VAL A 417 0.00 -13.24 -0.15
N ASN A 418 0.36 -11.98 -0.44
CA ASN A 418 1.71 -11.42 -0.31
C ASN A 418 2.78 -12.16 -1.13
N GLN A 419 2.40 -12.77 -2.25
CA GLN A 419 3.34 -13.39 -3.18
C GLN A 419 3.24 -12.73 -4.55
N ILE A 420 4.38 -12.53 -5.19
CA ILE A 420 4.45 -12.03 -6.57
C ILE A 420 4.05 -13.14 -7.53
N GLY A 421 3.13 -12.83 -8.44
CA GLY A 421 2.59 -13.71 -9.45
C GLY A 421 3.57 -14.05 -10.57
N GLU A 422 3.23 -15.08 -11.34
CA GLU A 422 3.89 -15.35 -12.62
C GLU A 422 3.55 -14.25 -13.64
N TRP A 423 2.30 -13.78 -13.58
CA TRP A 423 1.84 -12.50 -14.10
C TRP A 423 1.56 -11.56 -12.93
N SER A 424 2.11 -10.35 -12.98
CA SER A 424 2.07 -9.38 -11.90
C SER A 424 1.92 -7.96 -12.43
N LEU A 425 0.85 -7.29 -11.99
CA LEU A 425 0.69 -5.84 -12.14
C LEU A 425 0.65 -5.21 -10.75
N ASP A 426 1.83 -4.91 -10.21
CA ASP A 426 2.03 -4.17 -8.97
C ASP A 426 2.94 -2.97 -9.24
N LYS A 427 2.50 -1.78 -8.84
CA LYS A 427 3.25 -0.53 -8.96
C LYS A 427 4.65 -0.60 -8.34
N ARG A 428 4.87 -1.42 -7.31
CA ARG A 428 6.14 -1.55 -6.58
C ARG A 428 7.27 -2.11 -7.45
N HIS A 429 6.94 -2.81 -8.54
CA HIS A 429 7.91 -3.23 -9.54
C HIS A 429 8.59 -2.06 -10.26
N TYR A 430 7.91 -0.92 -10.31
CA TYR A 430 8.32 0.29 -11.03
C TYR A 430 8.76 1.39 -10.04
N GLY A 431 9.41 1.01 -8.94
CA GLY A 431 9.90 1.96 -7.93
C GLY A 431 11.04 2.87 -8.45
N GLY A 432 11.98 2.28 -9.18
CA GLY A 432 13.15 2.97 -9.74
C GLY A 432 13.04 3.29 -11.24
N ALA A 433 11.92 2.95 -11.87
CA ALA A 433 11.77 2.97 -13.32
C ALA A 433 10.32 3.28 -13.73
N TYR A 434 10.12 3.68 -14.97
CA TYR A 434 8.79 3.74 -15.56
C TYR A 434 8.34 2.33 -15.98
N PRO A 435 7.03 2.01 -15.95
CA PRO A 435 6.53 0.82 -16.63
C PRO A 435 6.86 0.85 -18.13
N PRO A 436 7.25 -0.26 -18.75
CA PRO A 436 7.49 -0.30 -20.20
C PRO A 436 6.16 -0.31 -20.99
N LEU A 437 6.21 0.07 -22.27
CA LEU A 437 5.02 0.21 -23.14
C LEU A 437 4.38 -1.12 -23.56
N ASP A 438 5.12 -2.21 -23.48
CA ASP A 438 4.76 -3.55 -23.92
C ASP A 438 4.42 -4.46 -22.73
N LEU A 439 3.44 -4.03 -21.91
CA LEU A 439 2.92 -4.85 -20.81
C LEU A 439 2.08 -6.02 -21.37
N GLU A 440 2.37 -7.23 -20.91
CA GLU A 440 1.67 -8.44 -21.38
C GLU A 440 0.26 -8.57 -20.80
N PRO A 441 -0.71 -9.07 -21.59
CA PRO A 441 -2.08 -9.29 -21.13
C PRO A 441 -2.15 -10.27 -19.95
N PRO A 442 -3.15 -10.12 -19.06
CA PRO A 442 -3.35 -11.07 -17.98
C PRO A 442 -3.70 -12.46 -18.53
N PRO A 443 -3.40 -13.53 -17.76
CA PRO A 443 -3.72 -14.90 -18.16
C PRO A 443 -5.23 -15.12 -18.29
N ALA A 444 -5.63 -16.09 -19.11
CA ALA A 444 -7.03 -16.49 -19.24
C ALA A 444 -7.57 -16.90 -17.86
N GLY A 445 -8.74 -16.36 -17.48
CA GLY A 445 -9.34 -16.58 -16.15
C GLY A 445 -9.00 -15.51 -15.10
N ALA A 446 -8.13 -14.55 -15.43
CA ALA A 446 -7.93 -13.37 -14.60
C ALA A 446 -9.21 -12.54 -14.46
N ASN A 447 -9.31 -11.77 -13.38
CA ASN A 447 -10.49 -10.97 -13.08
C ASN A 447 -10.54 -9.66 -13.89
N ALA A 448 -11.73 -9.04 -13.96
CA ALA A 448 -11.96 -7.81 -14.71
C ALA A 448 -11.06 -6.64 -14.27
N ALA A 449 -10.62 -6.62 -13.00
CA ALA A 449 -9.69 -5.61 -12.49
C ALA A 449 -8.32 -5.68 -13.19
N ALA A 450 -7.79 -6.89 -13.37
CA ALA A 450 -6.51 -7.10 -14.05
C ALA A 450 -6.55 -6.59 -15.49
N CYS A 451 -7.59 -6.96 -16.24
CA CYS A 451 -7.78 -6.55 -17.63
C CYS A 451 -7.91 -5.02 -17.73
N TRP A 452 -8.81 -4.44 -16.93
CA TRP A 452 -9.11 -3.02 -17.00
C TRP A 452 -7.92 -2.15 -16.59
N LEU A 453 -7.21 -2.49 -15.50
CA LEU A 453 -6.07 -1.72 -15.03
C LEU A 453 -4.92 -1.74 -16.04
N LEU A 454 -4.62 -2.91 -16.63
CA LEU A 454 -3.61 -3.04 -17.66
C LEU A 454 -3.92 -2.14 -18.86
N GLN A 455 -5.16 -2.13 -19.32
CA GLN A 455 -5.61 -1.29 -20.42
C GLN A 455 -5.52 0.19 -20.07
N ALA A 456 -5.93 0.58 -18.86
CA ALA A 456 -5.81 1.95 -18.40
C ALA A 456 -4.36 2.44 -18.34
N PHE A 457 -3.41 1.57 -17.97
CA PHE A 457 -1.98 1.85 -18.06
C PHE A 457 -1.55 2.01 -19.52
N ASN A 458 -1.79 1.00 -20.36
CA ASN A 458 -1.37 1.01 -21.76
C ASN A 458 -1.94 2.20 -22.53
N GLU A 459 -3.19 2.58 -22.28
CA GLU A 459 -3.84 3.74 -22.89
C GLU A 459 -3.10 5.04 -22.54
N ALA A 460 -2.86 5.29 -21.25
CA ALA A 460 -2.20 6.52 -20.80
C ALA A 460 -0.73 6.59 -21.27
N MET A 461 0.00 5.48 -21.19
CA MET A 461 1.40 5.43 -21.61
C MET A 461 1.56 5.61 -23.12
N SER A 462 0.67 5.01 -23.92
CA SER A 462 0.71 5.12 -25.40
C SER A 462 0.30 6.50 -25.91
N ALA A 463 -0.49 7.24 -25.13
CA ALA A 463 -0.88 8.61 -25.45
C ALA A 463 0.21 9.64 -25.13
N ASP A 464 1.25 9.25 -24.39
CA ASP A 464 2.32 10.13 -23.95
C ASP A 464 3.58 9.92 -24.81
N PRO A 465 3.86 10.79 -25.80
CA PRO A 465 5.02 10.63 -26.68
C PRO A 465 6.36 10.81 -25.94
N ALA A 466 6.33 11.41 -24.74
CA ALA A 466 7.50 11.56 -23.87
C ALA A 466 7.60 10.43 -22.84
N TRP A 467 6.84 9.33 -22.99
CA TRP A 467 6.94 8.19 -22.08
C TRP A 467 8.34 7.57 -22.14
N PRO A 468 9.11 7.52 -21.03
CA PRO A 468 10.48 7.05 -21.05
C PRO A 468 10.57 5.58 -21.46
N ARG A 469 11.60 5.24 -22.23
CA ARG A 469 11.98 3.84 -22.43
C ARG A 469 12.42 3.25 -21.10
N SER A 470 11.93 2.05 -20.81
CA SER A 470 12.24 1.36 -19.56
C SER A 470 12.92 0.02 -19.81
N ARG A 471 13.82 -0.33 -18.89
CA ARG A 471 14.43 -1.67 -18.79
C ARG A 471 13.73 -2.57 -17.78
N ALA A 472 12.81 -2.01 -17.00
CA ALA A 472 11.98 -2.77 -16.09
C ALA A 472 11.24 -3.86 -16.86
N PHE A 473 11.02 -5.01 -16.21
CA PHE A 473 10.18 -6.04 -16.80
C PHE A 473 8.75 -5.51 -16.99
N GLY A 474 8.01 -6.13 -17.90
CA GLY A 474 6.57 -5.88 -18.08
C GLY A 474 5.78 -6.51 -16.94
N THR A 475 4.68 -7.19 -17.27
CA THR A 475 3.88 -7.90 -16.26
C THR A 475 4.40 -9.30 -15.95
N ILE A 476 5.47 -9.75 -16.61
CA ILE A 476 6.07 -11.08 -16.42
C ILE A 476 7.56 -10.94 -16.11
N GLY A 477 8.06 -11.79 -15.19
CA GLY A 477 9.48 -11.89 -14.83
C GLY A 477 9.79 -11.49 -13.39
N TRP A 478 8.79 -10.97 -12.66
CA TRP A 478 8.97 -10.50 -11.28
C TRP A 478 8.92 -11.60 -10.21
N ARG A 479 8.43 -12.79 -10.57
CA ARG A 479 8.25 -13.90 -9.63
C ARG A 479 9.56 -14.31 -8.96
N ARG A 480 9.53 -14.41 -7.62
CA ARG A 480 10.68 -14.77 -6.76
C ARG A 480 10.58 -16.21 -6.23
N ALA A 481 10.10 -17.12 -7.07
CA ALA A 481 9.95 -18.51 -6.67
C ALA A 481 11.29 -19.24 -6.74
N CYS A 482 11.54 -20.08 -5.74
CA CYS A 482 12.70 -20.95 -5.74
C CYS A 482 12.65 -21.85 -6.98
N SER A 483 13.76 -21.92 -7.69
CA SER A 483 13.88 -22.84 -8.80
C SER A 483 13.90 -24.27 -8.26
N PRO A 484 13.25 -25.24 -8.93
CA PRO A 484 13.29 -26.63 -8.51
C PRO A 484 14.74 -27.14 -8.44
N PRO A 485 15.12 -27.94 -7.41
CA PRO A 485 16.49 -28.42 -7.23
C PRO A 485 17.07 -29.12 -8.46
N GLU A 486 16.26 -29.89 -9.18
CA GLU A 486 16.63 -30.57 -10.42
C GLU A 486 16.99 -29.59 -11.54
N ARG A 487 16.30 -28.46 -11.63
CA ARG A 487 16.62 -27.41 -12.61
C ARG A 487 17.90 -26.67 -12.23
N ILE A 488 18.13 -26.44 -10.94
CA ILE A 488 19.37 -25.82 -10.45
C ILE A 488 20.56 -26.73 -10.76
N ALA A 489 20.44 -28.04 -10.49
CA ALA A 489 21.48 -29.02 -10.75
C ALA A 489 21.83 -29.14 -12.24
N ALA A 490 20.84 -28.98 -13.13
CA ALA A 490 21.04 -29.02 -14.58
C ALA A 490 21.57 -27.70 -15.17
N HIS A 491 21.53 -26.58 -14.43
CA HIS A 491 21.92 -25.28 -14.95
C HIS A 491 23.45 -25.11 -14.95
N PRO A 492 24.06 -24.60 -16.04
CA PRO A 492 25.52 -24.55 -16.20
C PRO A 492 26.22 -23.68 -15.15
N VAL A 493 25.55 -22.65 -14.66
CA VAL A 493 26.09 -21.75 -13.63
C VAL A 493 25.56 -22.09 -12.23
N ALA A 494 24.25 -22.31 -12.10
CA ALA A 494 23.60 -22.34 -10.78
C ALA A 494 23.99 -23.56 -9.95
N SER A 495 24.26 -24.69 -10.61
CA SER A 495 24.76 -25.92 -9.99
C SER A 495 26.08 -25.73 -9.20
N ARG A 496 26.84 -24.67 -9.50
CA ARG A 496 28.14 -24.37 -8.90
C ARG A 496 28.11 -23.21 -7.89
N LEU A 497 26.94 -22.62 -7.63
CA LEU A 497 26.81 -21.47 -6.74
C LEU A 497 26.58 -21.84 -5.27
N GLY A 498 25.99 -23.00 -4.98
CA GLY A 498 25.68 -23.39 -3.59
C GLY A 498 26.90 -23.33 -2.67
N GLY A 499 26.81 -22.56 -1.58
CA GLY A 499 27.88 -22.35 -0.60
C GLY A 499 29.01 -21.41 -1.05
N SER A 500 28.94 -20.85 -2.26
CA SER A 500 29.94 -19.91 -2.75
C SER A 500 29.79 -18.53 -2.10
N LYS A 501 30.92 -17.86 -1.88
CA LYS A 501 31.02 -16.53 -1.27
C LYS A 501 31.59 -15.53 -2.27
N TRP A 502 31.07 -14.31 -2.23
CA TRP A 502 31.38 -13.26 -3.18
C TRP A 502 31.39 -11.89 -2.50
N THR A 503 32.05 -10.95 -3.18
CA THR A 503 31.88 -9.52 -2.93
C THR A 503 30.73 -8.96 -3.76
N TRP A 504 30.12 -7.88 -3.29
CA TRP A 504 29.18 -7.04 -4.05
C TRP A 504 29.66 -5.60 -4.04
N ALA A 505 30.05 -5.06 -5.19
CA ALA A 505 30.70 -3.74 -5.27
C ALA A 505 31.93 -3.63 -4.32
N GLY A 506 32.68 -4.72 -4.17
CA GLY A 506 33.84 -4.79 -3.27
C GLY A 506 33.51 -5.02 -1.79
N ILE A 507 32.23 -5.12 -1.41
CA ILE A 507 31.80 -5.40 -0.03
C ILE A 507 31.62 -6.91 0.14
N ASP A 508 32.33 -7.50 1.11
CA ASP A 508 32.20 -8.91 1.48
C ASP A 508 30.83 -9.20 2.11
N GLY A 509 30.30 -10.41 1.88
CA GLY A 509 29.11 -10.92 2.59
C GLY A 509 28.00 -11.46 1.69
N LEU A 510 28.22 -11.57 0.38
CA LEU A 510 27.29 -12.27 -0.51
C LEU A 510 27.57 -13.78 -0.46
N GLU A 511 26.61 -14.57 0.01
CA GLU A 511 26.72 -16.03 0.10
C GLU A 511 25.45 -16.67 -0.46
N PHE A 512 25.59 -17.56 -1.43
CA PHE A 512 24.47 -18.34 -1.97
C PHE A 512 24.20 -19.53 -1.03
N VAL A 513 23.12 -19.46 -0.25
CA VAL A 513 22.80 -20.42 0.82
C VAL A 513 21.61 -21.28 0.42
N GLY A 514 21.86 -22.56 0.19
CA GLY A 514 20.82 -23.49 -0.24
C GLY A 514 20.29 -23.19 -1.65
N PRO A 515 19.12 -23.73 -2.03
CA PRO A 515 18.63 -23.68 -3.40
C PRO A 515 17.97 -22.35 -3.79
N CYS A 516 17.84 -21.40 -2.87
CA CYS A 516 17.00 -20.22 -3.08
C CYS A 516 17.35 -19.01 -2.22
N ASP A 517 17.98 -19.22 -1.06
CA ASP A 517 18.33 -18.11 -0.18
C ASP A 517 19.71 -17.57 -0.53
N VAL A 518 19.87 -16.26 -0.38
CA VAL A 518 21.16 -15.60 -0.48
C VAL A 518 21.33 -14.75 0.77
N LYS A 519 22.48 -14.86 1.44
CA LYS A 519 22.87 -13.87 2.44
C LYS A 519 23.60 -12.76 1.70
N THR A 520 23.36 -11.54 2.16
CA THR A 520 23.99 -10.33 1.65
C THR A 520 24.50 -9.51 2.83
N PRO A 521 25.37 -8.52 2.60
CA PRO A 521 25.78 -7.58 3.64
C PRO A 521 24.60 -6.83 4.28
N TRP A 522 23.46 -6.75 3.59
CA TRP A 522 22.28 -5.99 3.98
C TRP A 522 21.10 -6.85 4.45
N GLY A 523 21.32 -8.16 4.63
CA GLY A 523 20.29 -9.09 5.08
C GLY A 523 20.13 -10.30 4.15
N VAL A 524 18.93 -10.86 4.11
CA VAL A 524 18.63 -12.08 3.34
C VAL A 524 17.81 -11.72 2.11
N GLY A 525 18.15 -12.36 0.99
CA GLY A 525 17.42 -12.25 -0.27
C GLY A 525 17.04 -13.62 -0.84
N LYS A 526 16.58 -13.60 -2.08
CA LYS A 526 16.26 -14.77 -2.89
C LYS A 526 17.07 -14.80 -4.17
N TRP A 527 17.37 -15.99 -4.67
CA TRP A 527 17.98 -16.19 -5.98
C TRP A 527 17.38 -17.42 -6.66
N GLY A 528 17.60 -17.51 -7.97
CA GLY A 528 17.16 -18.66 -8.76
C GLY A 528 17.43 -18.47 -10.24
N LEU A 529 16.93 -19.37 -11.08
CA LEU A 529 17.16 -19.30 -12.51
C LEU A 529 16.41 -18.11 -13.12
N GLN A 530 17.10 -17.35 -13.97
CA GLN A 530 16.44 -16.31 -14.75
C GLN A 530 15.55 -16.99 -15.80
N THR A 531 14.26 -16.68 -15.81
CA THR A 531 13.34 -17.20 -16.83
C THR A 531 13.07 -16.19 -17.94
N ARG A 532 13.35 -14.91 -17.68
CA ARG A 532 13.12 -13.81 -18.61
C ARG A 532 13.96 -12.60 -18.23
N SER A 533 14.59 -11.92 -19.18
CA SER A 533 15.19 -10.61 -18.93
C SER A 533 15.02 -9.70 -20.15
N ARG A 534 14.95 -8.38 -19.91
CA ARG A 534 15.03 -7.34 -20.95
C ARG A 534 16.42 -6.72 -21.04
N LEU A 535 17.32 -7.15 -20.16
CA LEU A 535 18.68 -6.65 -20.06
C LEU A 535 19.66 -7.43 -20.94
N CYS A 536 19.26 -8.63 -21.41
CA CYS A 536 20.07 -9.44 -22.31
C CYS A 536 19.22 -10.45 -23.11
N ASP A 537 19.84 -11.11 -24.09
CA ASP A 537 19.22 -12.07 -25.02
C ASP A 537 18.95 -13.46 -24.40
N ALA A 538 18.42 -14.38 -25.21
CA ALA A 538 18.05 -15.72 -24.77
C ALA A 538 19.24 -16.55 -24.24
N ASP A 539 20.41 -16.42 -24.87
CA ASP A 539 21.61 -17.16 -24.49
C ASP A 539 22.15 -16.65 -23.14
N CYS A 540 22.12 -15.33 -22.92
CA CYS A 540 22.40 -14.74 -21.63
C CYS A 540 21.39 -15.19 -20.56
N VAL A 541 20.07 -15.16 -20.86
CA VAL A 541 19.05 -15.62 -19.90
C VAL A 541 19.32 -17.07 -19.48
N ALA A 542 19.63 -17.95 -20.44
CA ALA A 542 19.93 -19.36 -20.20
C ALA A 542 21.21 -19.64 -19.39
N SER A 543 22.05 -18.62 -19.17
CA SER A 543 23.28 -18.71 -18.38
C SER A 543 23.30 -17.77 -17.17
N SER A 544 22.24 -16.99 -16.97
CA SER A 544 22.10 -16.03 -15.88
C SER A 544 21.23 -16.55 -14.74
N ILE A 545 21.31 -15.87 -13.60
CA ILE A 545 20.39 -16.07 -12.48
C ILE A 545 19.67 -14.75 -12.18
N PHE A 546 18.52 -14.84 -11.53
CA PHE A 546 18.00 -13.69 -10.81
C PHE A 546 18.58 -13.65 -9.41
N LEU A 547 18.72 -12.44 -8.89
CA LEU A 547 19.05 -12.18 -7.50
C LEU A 547 18.18 -11.03 -6.99
N ASP A 548 17.52 -11.24 -5.85
CA ASP A 548 16.55 -10.31 -5.28
C ASP A 548 16.85 -10.06 -3.80
N PHE A 549 17.20 -8.83 -3.45
CA PHE A 549 17.42 -8.42 -2.06
C PHE A 549 17.26 -6.91 -1.94
N SER A 550 17.01 -6.42 -0.73
CA SER A 550 16.83 -4.98 -0.45
C SER A 550 15.79 -4.29 -1.35
N GLY A 551 14.77 -5.03 -1.80
CA GLY A 551 13.72 -4.52 -2.68
C GLY A 551 14.12 -4.35 -4.14
N ALA A 552 15.31 -4.81 -4.55
CA ALA A 552 15.81 -4.73 -5.90
C ALA A 552 15.92 -6.12 -6.54
N HIS A 553 15.55 -6.20 -7.82
CA HIS A 553 15.72 -7.39 -8.63
C HIS A 553 16.89 -7.19 -9.61
N HIS A 554 17.72 -8.20 -9.74
CA HIS A 554 18.94 -8.19 -10.54
C HIS A 554 18.98 -9.38 -11.48
N THR A 555 19.42 -9.14 -12.73
CA THR A 555 19.94 -10.20 -13.59
C THR A 555 21.45 -10.29 -13.39
N VAL A 556 21.95 -11.46 -13.03
CA VAL A 556 23.37 -11.68 -12.71
C VAL A 556 23.97 -12.66 -13.71
N VAL A 557 25.05 -12.21 -14.36
CA VAL A 557 25.80 -12.97 -15.37
C VAL A 557 27.20 -13.22 -14.84
N PHE A 558 27.63 -14.48 -14.83
CA PHE A 558 28.94 -14.88 -14.32
C PHE A 558 29.96 -15.01 -15.44
N SER A 559 31.24 -14.79 -15.13
CA SER A 559 32.34 -15.13 -16.04
C SER A 559 32.40 -16.66 -16.25
N PRO A 560 32.91 -17.14 -17.40
CA PRO A 560 32.96 -18.58 -17.69
C PRO A 560 33.68 -19.43 -16.64
N ASP A 561 34.71 -18.86 -16.01
CA ASP A 561 35.51 -19.48 -14.94
C ASP A 561 34.89 -19.34 -13.54
N LEU A 562 33.74 -18.65 -13.42
CA LEU A 562 33.09 -18.28 -12.16
C LEU A 562 34.01 -17.54 -11.19
N ALA A 563 34.97 -16.75 -11.69
CA ALA A 563 35.79 -15.88 -10.86
C ALA A 563 35.08 -14.55 -10.52
N THR A 564 34.21 -14.09 -11.43
CA THR A 564 33.51 -12.80 -11.31
C THR A 564 32.07 -12.89 -11.77
N PHE A 565 31.27 -11.88 -11.43
CA PHE A 565 29.97 -11.64 -12.06
C PHE A 565 29.74 -10.16 -12.34
N GLU A 566 28.88 -9.88 -13.31
CA GLU A 566 28.22 -8.60 -13.51
C GLU A 566 26.73 -8.75 -13.17
N SER A 567 26.25 -7.91 -12.26
CA SER A 567 24.85 -7.77 -11.89
C SER A 567 24.30 -6.51 -12.54
N THR A 568 23.12 -6.60 -13.15
CA THR A 568 22.38 -5.43 -13.65
C THR A 568 21.02 -5.37 -12.97
N ARG A 569 20.74 -4.25 -12.29
CA ARG A 569 19.45 -4.00 -11.62
C ARG A 569 18.38 -3.75 -12.68
N VAL A 570 17.24 -4.44 -12.56
CA VAL A 570 16.16 -4.40 -13.56
C VAL A 570 15.50 -3.03 -13.67
N GLY A 571 15.38 -2.30 -12.57
CA GLY A 571 14.71 -1.00 -12.56
C GLY A 571 15.44 0.04 -13.41
N ASP A 572 16.69 0.33 -13.09
CA ASP A 572 17.44 1.45 -13.67
C ASP A 572 18.66 1.03 -14.49
N GLY A 573 18.95 -0.26 -14.55
CA GLY A 573 20.12 -0.77 -15.24
C GLY A 573 21.44 -0.51 -14.51
N GLU A 574 21.40 -0.15 -13.22
CA GLU A 574 22.62 0.00 -12.41
C GLU A 574 23.42 -1.31 -12.45
N LYS A 575 24.71 -1.18 -12.77
CA LYS A 575 25.63 -2.32 -12.86
C LYS A 575 26.49 -2.40 -11.62
N VAL A 576 26.61 -3.61 -11.09
CA VAL A 576 27.51 -3.92 -9.98
C VAL A 576 28.32 -5.16 -10.32
N ALA A 577 29.63 -5.10 -10.09
CA ALA A 577 30.50 -6.26 -10.21
C ALA A 577 30.66 -6.97 -8.86
N GLY A 578 30.90 -8.27 -8.93
CA GLY A 578 31.32 -9.07 -7.79
C GLY A 578 32.45 -10.02 -8.15
N VAL A 579 33.25 -10.34 -7.16
CA VAL A 579 34.41 -11.24 -7.26
C VAL A 579 34.23 -12.36 -6.27
N ARG A 580 34.53 -13.60 -6.69
CA ARG A 580 34.47 -14.77 -5.83
C ARG A 580 35.53 -14.64 -4.73
N ALA A 581 35.13 -14.83 -3.48
CA ALA A 581 36.08 -14.88 -2.38
C ALA A 581 36.98 -16.12 -2.54
N ALA A 582 38.28 -15.98 -2.25
CA ALA A 582 39.17 -17.12 -2.13
C ALA A 582 38.67 -18.02 -0.99
N GLY A 583 38.48 -19.31 -1.30
CA GLY A 583 37.92 -20.30 -0.38
C GLY A 583 38.83 -20.63 0.79
#